data_AF-A0A1V4PXX8-F1
#
_entry.id   AF-A0A1V4PXX8-F1
#
_cell.length_a   1.000
_cell.length_b   1.000
_cell.length_c   1.000
_cell.angle_alpha   90.00
_cell.angle_beta   90.00
_cell.angle_gamma   90.00
#
_symmetry.space_group_name_H-M   'P 1'
#
loop_
_entity.id
_entity.type
_entity.pdbx_description
1 polymer ?
#
loop_
_entity_poly.entity_id
_entity_poly.type
_entity_poly.pdbx_seq_one_letter_code
_entity_poly.pdbx_strand_id
1 'polypeptide(L)'
;MTGPTSSIDTTWWLFIFGGLAVVTVLVMIALGVRRRDIAPVALCMGALICAINEPVYDLLGKFVYAENSWVAFVAFDRKIPLFLVVGYVPWVAGISFWVSELMARGASRRSIHLIALASFVSVVVVETFGNLTKAWIYYGEPPLKYLGVAPGMAGVPIVCGALIYLLGTMLKGKKRILIGVVPLFALPAVFASSCVFMYASLHSSPSKPVQYLAGIASMAFIAVIVAATSALAARWRQGELALHAQRGQ
;
A
#
# COMPACT_ATOMS: atom_id res chain seq x y z
N MET A 1 -4.49 -21.20 20.42
CA MET A 1 -5.74 -20.42 20.54
C MET A 1 -6.51 -20.56 19.24
N THR A 2 -7.70 -21.14 19.27
CA THR A 2 -8.61 -21.23 18.12
C THR A 2 -9.23 -19.85 17.88
N GLY A 3 -8.59 -19.04 17.03
CA GLY A 3 -9.17 -17.78 16.57
C GLY A 3 -10.46 -18.02 15.79
N PRO A 4 -11.24 -16.95 15.48
CA PRO A 4 -12.42 -17.10 14.64
C PRO A 4 -12.02 -17.68 13.28
N THR A 5 -12.72 -18.72 12.83
CA THR A 5 -12.50 -19.34 11.52
C THR A 5 -13.68 -19.05 10.58
N SER A 6 -13.38 -18.92 9.30
CA SER A 6 -14.35 -18.78 8.23
C SER A 6 -14.03 -19.78 7.14
N SER A 7 -15.03 -20.48 6.62
CA SER A 7 -14.88 -21.50 5.58
C SER A 7 -15.53 -21.10 4.26
N ILE A 8 -15.77 -19.81 4.03
CA ILE A 8 -16.34 -19.37 2.77
C ILE A 8 -15.35 -19.58 1.61
N ASP A 9 -15.90 -19.85 0.43
CA ASP A 9 -15.13 -19.88 -0.80
C ASP A 9 -14.73 -18.44 -1.21
N THR A 10 -13.43 -18.19 -1.33
CA THR A 10 -12.89 -16.89 -1.73
C THR A 10 -12.53 -16.82 -3.21
N THR A 11 -12.96 -17.78 -4.04
CA THR A 11 -12.62 -17.83 -5.47
C THR A 11 -13.07 -16.57 -6.22
N TRP A 12 -14.20 -15.97 -5.85
CA TRP A 12 -14.63 -14.69 -6.41
C TRP A 12 -13.66 -13.54 -6.14
N TRP A 13 -13.04 -13.49 -4.97
CA TRP A 13 -12.00 -12.51 -4.65
C TRP A 13 -10.77 -12.71 -5.52
N LEU A 14 -10.41 -13.98 -5.80
CA LEU A 14 -9.32 -14.30 -6.73
C LEU A 14 -9.63 -13.80 -8.14
N PHE A 15 -10.86 -13.96 -8.64
CA PHE A 15 -11.22 -13.43 -9.96
C PHE A 15 -11.19 -11.90 -10.02
N ILE A 16 -11.69 -11.22 -8.99
CA ILE A 16 -11.69 -9.75 -8.95
C ILE A 16 -10.26 -9.21 -8.88
N PHE A 17 -9.46 -9.71 -7.94
CA PHE A 17 -8.12 -9.19 -7.68
C PHE A 17 -7.15 -9.65 -8.76
N GLY A 18 -7.26 -10.91 -9.19
CA GLY A 18 -6.52 -11.48 -10.30
C GLY A 18 -6.84 -10.78 -11.62
N GLY A 19 -8.11 -10.51 -11.90
CA GLY A 19 -8.52 -9.75 -13.10
C GLY A 19 -7.91 -8.35 -13.12
N LEU A 20 -8.01 -7.62 -12.00
CA LEU A 20 -7.42 -6.29 -11.89
C LEU A 20 -5.87 -6.32 -11.98
N ALA A 21 -5.25 -7.36 -11.40
CA ALA A 21 -3.81 -7.58 -11.50
C ALA A 21 -3.38 -7.85 -12.95
N VAL A 22 -4.09 -8.72 -13.67
CA VAL A 22 -3.82 -9.00 -15.10
C VAL A 22 -3.93 -7.74 -15.93
N VAL A 23 -5.02 -6.97 -15.77
CA VAL A 23 -5.17 -5.69 -16.49
C VAL A 23 -4.02 -4.74 -16.16
N THR A 24 -3.64 -4.61 -14.89
CA THR A 24 -2.51 -3.76 -14.49
C THR A 24 -1.19 -4.22 -15.10
N VAL A 25 -0.88 -5.52 -15.06
CA VAL A 25 0.33 -6.09 -15.65
C VAL A 25 0.37 -5.84 -17.15
N LEU A 26 -0.73 -6.07 -17.87
CA LEU A 26 -0.81 -5.82 -19.31
C LEU A 26 -0.57 -4.35 -19.64
N VAL A 27 -1.17 -3.43 -18.88
CA VAL A 27 -0.93 -1.99 -19.03
C VAL A 27 0.54 -1.65 -18.75
N MET A 28 1.15 -2.19 -17.69
CA MET A 28 2.55 -1.92 -17.35
C MET A 28 3.53 -2.51 -18.36
N ILE A 29 3.27 -3.70 -18.90
CA ILE A 29 4.05 -4.28 -20.00
C ILE A 29 3.92 -3.39 -21.24
N ALA A 30 2.71 -3.02 -21.63
CA ALA A 30 2.50 -2.16 -22.79
C ALA A 30 3.22 -0.81 -22.66
N LEU A 31 3.17 -0.19 -21.47
CA LEU A 31 3.92 1.03 -21.16
C LEU A 31 5.43 0.81 -21.21
N GLY A 32 5.93 -0.28 -20.62
CA GLY A 32 7.35 -0.60 -20.61
C GLY A 32 7.91 -0.84 -22.01
N VAL A 33 7.17 -1.57 -22.85
CA VAL A 33 7.53 -1.80 -24.26
C VAL A 33 7.53 -0.48 -25.04
N ARG A 34 6.44 0.30 -24.96
CA ARG A 34 6.31 1.58 -25.67
C ARG A 34 7.40 2.58 -25.30
N ARG A 35 7.81 2.61 -24.03
CA ARG A 35 8.81 3.55 -23.51
C ARG A 35 10.24 2.99 -23.50
N ARG A 36 10.42 1.72 -23.89
CA ARG A 36 11.67 0.97 -23.74
C ARG A 36 12.23 1.09 -22.31
N ASP A 37 11.34 0.98 -21.33
CA ASP A 37 11.64 1.13 -19.91
C ASP A 37 11.13 -0.08 -19.13
N ILE A 38 12.03 -0.73 -18.39
CA ILE A 38 11.69 -1.93 -17.60
C ILE A 38 11.01 -1.58 -16.26
N ALA A 39 11.08 -0.32 -15.81
CA ALA A 39 10.59 0.10 -14.50
C ALA A 39 9.12 -0.28 -14.21
N PRO A 40 8.15 -0.10 -15.14
CA PRO A 40 6.75 -0.45 -14.88
C PRO A 40 6.57 -1.94 -14.58
N VAL A 41 7.26 -2.81 -15.31
CA VAL A 41 7.21 -4.27 -15.12
C VAL A 41 7.94 -4.68 -13.83
N ALA A 42 9.10 -4.06 -13.57
CA ALA A 42 9.84 -4.30 -12.33
C ALA A 42 9.01 -3.94 -11.09
N LEU A 43 8.19 -2.89 -11.16
CA LEU A 43 7.27 -2.52 -10.08
C LEU A 43 6.21 -3.59 -9.81
N CYS A 44 5.64 -4.21 -10.84
CA CYS A 44 4.69 -5.31 -10.64
C CYS A 44 5.33 -6.48 -9.89
N MET A 45 6.57 -6.86 -10.26
CA MET A 45 7.33 -7.89 -9.54
C MET A 45 7.64 -7.47 -8.10
N GLY A 46 8.02 -6.21 -7.91
CA GLY A 46 8.22 -5.60 -6.61
C GLY A 46 7.00 -5.70 -5.70
N ALA A 47 5.81 -5.40 -6.24
CA ALA A 47 4.56 -5.49 -5.49
C ALA A 47 4.23 -6.93 -5.08
N LEU A 48 4.45 -7.92 -5.95
CA LEU A 48 4.25 -9.34 -5.60
C LEU A 48 5.20 -9.78 -4.48
N ILE A 49 6.48 -9.39 -4.56
CA ILE A 49 7.46 -9.71 -3.50
C ILE A 49 7.13 -8.96 -2.20
N CYS A 50 6.62 -7.72 -2.31
CA CYS A 50 6.22 -6.91 -1.16
C CYS A 50 5.14 -7.59 -0.30
N ALA A 51 4.31 -8.46 -0.89
CA ALA A 51 3.30 -9.24 -0.17
C ALA A 51 3.89 -10.17 0.91
N ILE A 52 5.21 -10.43 0.91
CA ILE A 52 5.89 -11.14 2.01
C ILE A 52 5.75 -10.39 3.36
N ASN A 53 5.47 -9.08 3.34
CA ASN A 53 5.19 -8.31 4.56
C ASN A 53 3.79 -8.58 5.15
N GLU A 54 2.87 -9.15 4.38
CA GLU A 54 1.46 -9.30 4.77
C GLU A 54 1.25 -10.02 6.12
N PRO A 55 1.92 -11.16 6.42
CA PRO A 55 1.77 -11.83 7.71
C PRO A 55 2.04 -10.92 8.92
N VAL A 56 2.94 -9.94 8.78
CA VAL A 56 3.24 -8.97 9.83
C VAL A 56 2.03 -8.06 10.07
N TYR A 57 1.40 -7.58 9.00
CA TYR A 57 0.20 -6.75 9.08
C TYR A 57 -1.01 -7.54 9.59
N ASP A 58 -1.18 -8.79 9.19
CA ASP A 58 -2.22 -9.70 9.70
C ASP A 58 -2.14 -9.85 11.22
N LEU A 59 -0.92 -10.03 11.73
CA LEU A 59 -0.66 -10.16 13.16
C LEU A 59 -0.89 -8.85 13.91
N LEU A 60 -0.34 -7.74 13.41
CA LEU A 60 -0.45 -6.44 14.06
C LEU A 60 -1.88 -5.91 14.02
N GLY A 61 -2.56 -6.06 12.88
CA GLY A 61 -3.94 -5.66 12.64
C GLY A 61 -4.99 -6.62 13.19
N LYS A 62 -4.56 -7.77 13.72
CA LYS A 62 -5.42 -8.81 14.29
C LYS A 62 -6.52 -9.27 13.34
N PHE A 63 -6.16 -9.74 12.14
CA PHE A 63 -7.13 -10.36 11.23
C PHE A 63 -6.64 -11.69 10.67
N VAL A 64 -7.59 -12.47 10.17
CA VAL A 64 -7.37 -13.79 9.57
C VAL A 64 -8.23 -13.97 8.34
N TYR A 65 -7.69 -14.64 7.33
CA TYR A 65 -8.41 -15.00 6.11
C TYR A 65 -9.19 -16.30 6.25
N ALA A 66 -10.19 -16.48 5.40
CA ALA A 66 -10.96 -17.71 5.32
C ALA A 66 -10.08 -18.91 4.97
N GLU A 67 -10.35 -20.06 5.58
CA GLU A 67 -9.53 -21.27 5.46
C GLU A 67 -9.58 -21.90 4.07
N ASN A 68 -10.70 -21.71 3.36
CA ASN A 68 -10.93 -22.23 2.01
C ASN A 68 -10.37 -21.32 0.91
N SER A 69 -9.41 -20.45 1.26
CA SER A 69 -8.71 -19.62 0.28
C SER A 69 -7.61 -20.40 -0.43
N TRP A 70 -7.36 -20.09 -1.70
CA TRP A 70 -6.17 -20.56 -2.40
C TRP A 70 -4.94 -19.96 -1.73
N VAL A 71 -4.11 -20.79 -1.09
CA VAL A 71 -2.94 -20.32 -0.33
C VAL A 71 -1.78 -20.06 -1.26
N ALA A 72 -1.18 -18.88 -1.19
CA ALA A 72 0.06 -18.56 -1.89
C ALA A 72 1.29 -19.01 -1.10
N PHE A 73 1.32 -18.68 0.20
CA PHE A 73 2.38 -19.09 1.11
C PHE A 73 1.89 -19.07 2.56
N VAL A 74 2.70 -19.65 3.46
CA VAL A 74 2.46 -19.66 4.90
C VAL A 74 3.66 -19.05 5.60
N ALA A 75 3.42 -18.11 6.51
CA ALA A 75 4.45 -17.49 7.34
C ALA A 75 3.84 -16.97 8.65
N PHE A 76 4.58 -17.04 9.76
CA PHE A 76 4.11 -16.65 11.10
C PHE A 76 2.75 -17.26 11.49
N ASP A 77 2.53 -18.53 11.16
CA ASP A 77 1.26 -19.25 11.36
C ASP A 77 0.05 -18.60 10.65
N ARG A 78 0.29 -17.79 9.62
CA ARG A 78 -0.71 -17.21 8.74
C ARG A 78 -0.68 -17.85 7.36
N LYS A 79 -1.84 -18.30 6.89
CA LYS A 79 -2.07 -18.70 5.50
C LYS A 79 -2.39 -17.46 4.69
N ILE A 80 -1.47 -17.03 3.83
CA ILE A 80 -1.65 -15.84 3.00
C ILE A 80 -2.34 -16.24 1.70
N PRO A 81 -3.51 -15.68 1.38
CA PRO A 81 -4.26 -16.08 0.21
C PRO A 81 -3.66 -15.47 -1.08
N LEU A 82 -3.73 -16.24 -2.16
CA LEU A 82 -3.22 -15.85 -3.47
C LEU A 82 -3.91 -14.60 -4.02
N PHE A 83 -5.22 -14.45 -3.79
CA PHE A 83 -5.96 -13.27 -4.26
C PHE A 83 -5.37 -11.97 -3.69
N LEU A 84 -4.90 -12.00 -2.44
CA LEU A 84 -4.30 -10.86 -1.79
C LEU A 84 -2.91 -10.55 -2.35
N VAL A 85 -2.09 -11.58 -2.53
CA VAL A 85 -0.76 -11.43 -3.15
C VAL A 85 -0.87 -10.81 -4.54
N VAL A 86 -1.78 -11.29 -5.39
CA VAL A 86 -1.99 -10.66 -6.71
C VAL A 86 -2.64 -9.28 -6.59
N GLY A 87 -3.46 -9.05 -5.56
CA GLY A 87 -4.03 -7.75 -5.22
C GLY A 87 -3.00 -6.66 -4.98
N TYR A 88 -1.79 -6.99 -4.50
CA TYR A 88 -0.73 -6.00 -4.35
C TYR A 88 -0.38 -5.29 -5.67
N VAL A 89 -0.53 -5.95 -6.81
CA VAL A 89 -0.11 -5.39 -8.11
C VAL A 89 -0.86 -4.09 -8.45
N PRO A 90 -2.20 -4.04 -8.51
CA PRO A 90 -2.90 -2.80 -8.80
C PRO A 90 -2.69 -1.70 -7.77
N TRP A 91 -2.78 -2.02 -6.48
CA TRP A 91 -2.73 -1.00 -5.42
C TRP A 91 -1.31 -0.50 -5.12
N VAL A 92 -0.32 -1.40 -5.09
CA VAL A 92 1.05 -1.07 -4.68
C VAL A 92 1.94 -0.71 -5.89
N ALA A 93 1.76 -1.36 -7.05
CA ALA A 93 2.51 -0.98 -8.27
C ALA A 93 1.73 -0.01 -9.16
N GLY A 94 0.49 -0.37 -9.51
CA GLY A 94 -0.37 0.37 -10.45
C GLY A 94 -0.53 1.84 -10.10
N ILE A 95 -1.16 2.10 -8.94
CA ILE A 95 -1.43 3.45 -8.46
C ILE A 95 -0.12 4.22 -8.22
N SER A 96 0.88 3.58 -7.61
CA SER A 96 2.18 4.22 -7.32
C SER A 96 2.90 4.68 -8.59
N PHE A 97 2.90 3.87 -9.63
CA PHE A 97 3.48 4.25 -10.92
C PHE A 97 2.73 5.46 -11.50
N TRP A 98 1.41 5.44 -11.48
CA TRP A 98 0.60 6.56 -11.96
C TRP A 98 0.85 7.86 -11.17
N VAL A 99 0.97 7.76 -9.84
CA VAL A 99 1.32 8.90 -8.98
C VAL A 99 2.70 9.45 -9.36
N SER A 100 3.69 8.58 -9.62
CA SER A 100 5.03 9.01 -10.03
C SER A 100 5.00 9.81 -11.34
N GLU A 101 4.18 9.39 -12.31
CA GLU A 101 3.99 10.08 -13.59
C GLU A 101 3.35 11.46 -13.39
N LEU A 102 2.35 11.55 -12.52
CA LEU A 102 1.69 12.82 -12.20
C LEU A 102 2.65 13.79 -11.51
N MET A 103 3.45 13.31 -10.57
CA MET A 103 4.48 14.13 -9.92
C MET A 103 5.52 14.63 -10.93
N ALA A 104 6.00 13.75 -11.82
CA ALA A 104 6.94 14.12 -12.88
C ALA A 104 6.39 15.20 -13.82
N ARG A 105 5.10 15.12 -14.16
CA ARG A 105 4.40 16.11 -15.00
C ARG A 105 4.05 17.40 -14.26
N GLY A 106 4.21 17.45 -12.94
CA GLY A 106 3.86 18.62 -12.14
C GLY A 106 2.39 18.75 -11.84
N ALA A 107 1.67 17.64 -11.68
CA ALA A 107 0.29 17.67 -11.24
C ALA A 107 0.16 18.43 -9.92
N SER A 108 -0.97 19.13 -9.74
CA SER A 108 -1.24 19.88 -8.52
C SER A 108 -1.26 18.96 -7.28
N ARG A 109 -0.89 19.48 -6.12
CA ARG A 109 -0.99 18.74 -4.85
C ARG A 109 -2.41 18.23 -4.60
N ARG A 110 -3.43 19.02 -4.99
CA ARG A 110 -4.84 18.61 -4.93
C ARG A 110 -5.10 17.33 -5.72
N SER A 111 -4.55 17.20 -6.92
CA SER A 111 -4.69 15.98 -7.74
C SER A 111 -4.07 14.76 -7.04
N ILE A 112 -2.90 14.93 -6.42
CA ILE A 112 -2.24 13.87 -5.67
C ILE A 112 -3.07 13.47 -4.43
N HIS A 113 -3.64 14.46 -3.72
CA HIS A 113 -4.51 14.20 -2.56
C HIS A 113 -5.82 13.50 -2.94
N LEU A 114 -6.39 13.82 -4.09
CA LEU A 114 -7.57 13.11 -4.60
C LEU A 114 -7.27 11.64 -4.91
N ILE A 115 -6.07 11.33 -5.39
CA ILE A 115 -5.65 9.94 -5.61
C ILE A 115 -5.42 9.21 -4.29
N ALA A 116 -4.82 9.89 -3.30
CA ALA A 116 -4.71 9.32 -1.95
C ALA A 116 -6.10 9.00 -1.37
N LEU A 117 -7.05 9.92 -1.50
CA LEU A 117 -8.43 9.72 -1.06
C LEU A 117 -9.10 8.57 -1.82
N ALA A 118 -8.94 8.51 -3.15
CA ALA A 118 -9.50 7.44 -3.96
C ALA A 118 -8.92 6.07 -3.59
N SER A 119 -7.60 6.00 -3.33
CA SER A 119 -6.95 4.77 -2.89
C SER A 119 -7.45 4.33 -1.52
N PHE A 120 -7.52 5.25 -0.55
CA PHE A 120 -8.14 4.99 0.75
C PHE A 120 -9.57 4.44 0.62
N VAL A 121 -10.44 5.14 -0.11
CA VAL A 121 -11.83 4.74 -0.29
C VAL A 121 -11.94 3.37 -0.95
N SER A 122 -11.09 3.08 -1.95
CA SER A 122 -11.09 1.77 -2.61
C SER A 122 -10.81 0.63 -1.63
N VAL A 123 -9.91 0.84 -0.66
CA VAL A 123 -9.60 -0.18 0.35
C VAL A 123 -10.67 -0.25 1.43
N VAL A 124 -11.28 0.86 1.83
CA VAL A 124 -12.46 0.84 2.72
C VAL A 124 -13.57 -0.01 2.10
N VAL A 125 -13.83 0.14 0.81
CA VAL A 125 -14.82 -0.65 0.08
C VAL A 125 -14.45 -2.14 0.11
N VAL A 126 -13.22 -2.49 -0.26
CA VAL A 126 -12.71 -3.87 -0.22
C VAL A 126 -12.84 -4.47 1.18
N GLU A 127 -12.38 -3.77 2.21
CA GLU A 127 -12.45 -4.19 3.61
C GLU A 127 -13.89 -4.41 4.08
N THR A 128 -14.80 -3.52 3.70
CA THR A 128 -16.22 -3.61 4.05
C THR A 128 -16.82 -4.87 3.43
N PHE A 129 -16.64 -5.11 2.13
CA PHE A 129 -17.18 -6.29 1.45
C PHE A 129 -16.51 -7.59 1.91
N GLY A 130 -15.21 -7.59 2.14
CA GLY A 130 -14.49 -8.76 2.66
C GLY A 130 -14.98 -9.17 4.04
N ASN A 131 -15.19 -8.22 4.93
CA ASN A 131 -15.74 -8.49 6.26
C ASN A 131 -17.22 -8.92 6.20
N LEU A 132 -18.05 -8.28 5.37
CA LEU A 132 -19.46 -8.65 5.23
C LEU A 132 -19.62 -10.08 4.69
N THR A 133 -18.77 -10.47 3.74
CA THR A 133 -18.75 -11.84 3.20
C THR A 133 -18.08 -12.83 4.15
N LYS A 134 -17.29 -12.35 5.13
CA LYS A 134 -16.41 -13.12 6.03
C LYS A 134 -15.19 -13.73 5.34
N ALA A 135 -14.71 -13.13 4.25
CA ALA A 135 -13.52 -13.57 3.52
C ALA A 135 -12.25 -13.33 4.35
N TRP A 136 -12.29 -12.32 5.21
CA TRP A 136 -11.39 -12.16 6.33
C TRP A 136 -12.16 -11.61 7.52
N ILE A 137 -11.64 -11.89 8.71
CA ILE A 137 -12.26 -11.56 9.99
C ILE A 137 -11.21 -10.92 10.88
N TYR A 138 -11.54 -9.75 11.43
CA TYR A 138 -10.79 -9.18 12.55
C TYR A 138 -11.15 -9.87 13.86
N TYR A 139 -10.15 -10.21 14.66
CA TYR A 139 -10.29 -10.73 16.02
C TYR A 139 -9.88 -9.68 17.06
N GLY A 140 -10.59 -9.66 18.18
CA GLY A 140 -10.62 -8.51 19.07
C GLY A 140 -11.65 -7.45 18.62
N GLU A 141 -11.82 -6.39 19.41
CA GLU A 141 -12.64 -5.22 19.04
C GLU A 141 -11.73 -4.10 18.52
N PRO A 142 -11.27 -4.12 17.25
CA PRO A 142 -10.44 -3.05 16.75
C PRO A 142 -11.23 -1.73 16.71
N PRO A 143 -10.67 -0.62 17.23
CA PRO A 143 -11.27 0.69 17.03
C PRO A 143 -11.32 0.95 15.53
N LEU A 144 -12.47 1.43 15.04
CA LEU A 144 -12.66 1.73 13.62
C LEU A 144 -12.36 0.51 12.72
N LYS A 145 -12.97 -0.65 13.01
CA LYS A 145 -12.78 -1.95 12.30
C LYS A 145 -12.58 -1.89 10.78
N TYR A 146 -13.25 -0.98 10.06
CA TYR A 146 -13.16 -0.84 8.59
C TYR A 146 -12.14 0.22 8.12
N LEU A 147 -11.53 0.93 9.06
CA LEU A 147 -10.48 1.93 8.87
C LEU A 147 -9.16 1.47 9.50
N GLY A 148 -8.99 0.19 9.83
CA GLY A 148 -7.75 -0.28 10.44
C GLY A 148 -6.58 -0.26 9.45
N VAL A 149 -6.76 -0.95 8.32
CA VAL A 149 -5.72 -1.09 7.28
C VAL A 149 -5.90 -0.07 6.16
N ALA A 150 -7.15 0.29 5.86
CA ALA A 150 -7.50 1.14 4.73
C ALA A 150 -6.80 2.51 4.70
N PRO A 151 -6.66 3.25 5.83
CA PRO A 151 -5.97 4.53 5.83
C PRO A 151 -4.52 4.42 5.33
N GLY A 152 -3.79 3.36 5.66
CA GLY A 152 -2.39 3.19 5.22
C GLY A 152 -2.25 3.31 3.69
N MET A 153 -3.25 2.82 2.97
CA MET A 153 -3.31 2.86 1.51
C MET A 153 -3.61 4.25 0.93
N ALA A 154 -3.97 5.25 1.74
CA ALA A 154 -3.89 6.65 1.33
C ALA A 154 -2.43 7.11 1.15
N GLY A 155 -1.53 6.63 2.00
CA GLY A 155 -0.12 7.03 2.05
C GLY A 155 0.79 6.21 1.15
N VAL A 156 0.59 4.88 1.11
CA VAL A 156 1.50 3.94 0.41
C VAL A 156 1.73 4.33 -1.05
N PRO A 157 0.70 4.56 -1.90
CA PRO A 157 0.94 4.89 -3.30
C PRO A 157 1.59 6.26 -3.49
N ILE A 158 1.39 7.17 -2.55
CA ILE A 158 1.97 8.53 -2.60
C ILE A 158 3.46 8.48 -2.28
N VAL A 159 3.84 7.75 -1.23
CA VAL A 159 5.25 7.56 -0.85
C VAL A 159 5.98 6.72 -1.89
N CYS A 160 5.40 5.58 -2.32
CA CYS A 160 5.95 4.79 -3.42
C CYS A 160 6.12 5.65 -4.68
N GLY A 161 5.08 6.37 -5.09
CA GLY A 161 5.10 7.22 -6.29
C GLY A 161 6.15 8.32 -6.23
N ALA A 162 6.32 8.97 -5.07
CA ALA A 162 7.36 9.96 -4.86
C ALA A 162 8.76 9.35 -4.96
N LEU A 163 9.00 8.20 -4.33
CA LEU A 163 10.29 7.50 -4.42
C LEU A 163 10.60 7.04 -5.85
N ILE A 164 9.61 6.52 -6.58
CA ILE A 164 9.75 6.16 -8.00
C ILE A 164 10.09 7.41 -8.83
N TYR A 165 9.42 8.54 -8.59
CA TYR A 165 9.69 9.80 -9.27
C TYR A 165 11.12 10.29 -9.03
N LEU A 166 11.55 10.33 -7.76
CA LEU A 166 12.89 10.76 -7.37
C LEU A 166 13.97 9.83 -7.95
N LEU A 167 13.85 8.52 -7.74
CA LEU A 167 14.79 7.54 -8.29
C LEU A 167 14.78 7.51 -9.81
N GLY A 168 13.63 7.79 -10.42
CA GLY A 168 13.47 7.90 -11.87
C GLY A 168 14.35 9.00 -12.49
N THR A 169 14.71 10.02 -11.72
CA THR A 169 15.66 11.08 -12.14
C THR A 169 17.13 10.64 -12.06
N MET A 170 17.44 9.67 -11.18
CA MET A 170 18.79 9.21 -10.90
C MET A 170 19.17 7.94 -11.70
N LEU A 171 18.19 7.06 -11.92
CA LEU A 171 18.38 5.75 -12.56
C LEU A 171 18.06 5.81 -14.05
N LYS A 172 19.02 5.35 -14.86
CA LYS A 172 18.95 5.33 -16.34
C LYS A 172 19.17 3.93 -16.89
N GLY A 173 18.59 3.66 -18.06
CA GLY A 173 18.75 2.40 -18.79
C GLY A 173 18.38 1.18 -17.95
N LYS A 174 19.20 0.12 -18.01
CA LYS A 174 18.95 -1.15 -17.30
C LYS A 174 18.86 -1.01 -15.78
N LYS A 175 19.51 0.00 -15.18
CA LYS A 175 19.46 0.25 -13.72
C LYS A 175 18.05 0.62 -13.24
N ARG A 176 17.14 1.01 -14.13
CA ARG A 176 15.75 1.28 -13.81
C ARG A 176 14.98 0.06 -13.30
N ILE A 177 15.52 -1.16 -13.47
CA ILE A 177 14.98 -2.36 -12.82
C ILE A 177 14.94 -2.24 -11.28
N LEU A 178 15.87 -1.46 -10.69
CA LEU A 178 15.93 -1.25 -9.24
C LEU A 178 14.71 -0.49 -8.69
N ILE A 179 13.94 0.18 -9.56
CA ILE A 179 12.66 0.79 -9.16
C ILE A 179 11.68 -0.27 -8.62
N GLY A 180 11.80 -1.53 -9.06
CA GLY A 180 11.03 -2.64 -8.53
C GLY A 180 11.24 -2.91 -7.04
N VAL A 181 12.31 -2.41 -6.43
CA VAL A 181 12.58 -2.58 -4.99
C VAL A 181 11.81 -1.56 -4.15
N VAL A 182 11.31 -0.46 -4.73
CA VAL A 182 10.64 0.62 -3.99
C VAL A 182 9.46 0.13 -3.14
N PRO A 183 8.52 -0.69 -3.67
CA PRO A 183 7.41 -1.23 -2.87
C PRO A 183 7.85 -1.92 -1.58
N LEU A 184 8.95 -2.69 -1.63
CA LEU A 184 9.43 -3.50 -0.50
C LEU A 184 9.79 -2.65 0.72
N PHE A 185 10.16 -1.37 0.53
CA PHE A 185 10.54 -0.47 1.61
C PHE A 185 9.45 0.55 1.92
N ALA A 186 8.82 1.09 0.89
CA ALA A 186 7.85 2.17 1.05
C ALA A 186 6.59 1.72 1.78
N LEU A 187 6.07 0.53 1.46
CA LEU A 187 4.88 -0.01 2.10
C LEU A 187 5.11 -0.24 3.61
N PRO A 188 6.12 -1.01 4.06
CA PRO A 188 6.37 -1.19 5.48
C PRO A 188 6.72 0.12 6.19
N ALA A 189 7.45 1.04 5.56
CA ALA A 189 7.73 2.34 6.17
C ALA A 189 6.44 3.14 6.46
N VAL A 190 5.49 3.16 5.52
CA VAL A 190 4.21 3.85 5.72
C VAL A 190 3.37 3.15 6.79
N PHE A 191 3.21 1.83 6.71
CA PHE A 191 2.43 1.10 7.72
C PHE A 191 3.04 1.22 9.12
N ALA A 192 4.35 1.01 9.25
CA ALA A 192 5.04 1.09 10.54
C ALA A 192 4.99 2.50 11.14
N SER A 193 5.13 3.56 10.33
CA SER A 193 5.12 4.94 10.85
C SER A 193 3.71 5.44 11.18
N SER A 194 2.71 5.00 10.43
CA SER A 194 1.38 5.61 10.44
C SER A 194 0.35 4.81 11.23
N CYS A 195 0.47 3.48 11.26
CA CYS A 195 -0.42 2.58 12.00
C CYS A 195 0.12 2.23 13.40
N VAL A 196 1.27 2.79 13.83
CA VAL A 196 1.92 2.45 15.11
C VAL A 196 1.01 2.60 16.32
N PHE A 197 0.26 3.70 16.42
CA PHE A 197 -0.62 3.95 17.56
C PHE A 197 -1.76 2.95 17.61
N MET A 198 -2.39 2.68 16.45
CA MET A 198 -3.43 1.68 16.35
C MET A 198 -2.91 0.29 16.74
N TYR A 199 -1.78 -0.15 16.18
CA TYR A 199 -1.19 -1.44 16.52
C TYR A 199 -0.83 -1.53 18.00
N ALA A 200 -0.21 -0.50 18.57
CA ALA A 200 0.07 -0.45 20.01
C ALA A 200 -1.22 -0.57 20.84
N SER A 201 -2.30 0.11 20.46
CA SER A 201 -3.59 0.02 21.16
C SER A 201 -4.21 -1.36 21.08
N LEU A 202 -4.09 -2.05 19.94
CA LEU A 202 -4.61 -3.40 19.75
C LEU A 202 -3.91 -4.40 20.67
N HIS A 203 -2.64 -4.16 21.02
CA HIS A 203 -1.81 -5.09 21.78
C HIS A 203 -1.57 -4.68 23.25
N SER A 204 -2.17 -3.58 23.73
CA SER A 204 -1.95 -3.05 25.11
C SER A 204 -3.20 -2.99 26.01
N SER A 205 -4.34 -3.53 25.55
CA SER A 205 -5.62 -3.55 26.30
C SER A 205 -6.06 -2.21 26.93
N PRO A 206 -5.96 -1.05 26.25
CA PRO A 206 -6.38 0.22 26.82
C PRO A 206 -7.90 0.38 26.78
N SER A 207 -8.43 1.40 27.47
CA SER A 207 -9.87 1.71 27.44
C SER A 207 -10.36 2.05 26.02
N LYS A 208 -11.65 1.80 25.74
CA LYS A 208 -12.25 2.06 24.41
C LYS A 208 -11.98 3.48 23.88
N PRO A 209 -12.11 4.57 24.67
CA PRO A 209 -11.79 5.91 24.19
C PRO A 209 -10.34 6.05 23.71
N VAL A 210 -9.37 5.43 24.42
CA VAL A 210 -7.96 5.45 24.03
C VAL A 210 -7.74 4.72 22.72
N GLN A 211 -8.44 3.61 22.49
CA GLN A 211 -8.39 2.88 21.21
C GLN A 211 -8.89 3.75 20.05
N TYR A 212 -10.01 4.46 20.22
CA TYR A 212 -10.50 5.40 19.19
C TYR A 212 -9.52 6.56 18.94
N LEU A 213 -8.93 7.13 20.00
CA LEU A 213 -7.91 8.17 19.86
C LEU A 213 -6.68 7.67 19.11
N ALA A 214 -6.24 6.43 19.36
CA ALA A 214 -5.14 5.82 18.64
C ALA A 214 -5.45 5.64 17.14
N GLY A 215 -6.67 5.22 16.80
CA GLY A 215 -7.12 5.14 15.41
C GLY A 215 -7.16 6.51 14.71
N ILE A 216 -7.70 7.54 15.38
CA ILE A 216 -7.72 8.91 14.86
C ILE A 216 -6.29 9.45 14.67
N ALA A 217 -5.40 9.22 15.65
CA ALA A 217 -4.00 9.63 15.56
C ALA A 217 -3.30 8.98 14.36
N SER A 218 -3.54 7.68 14.12
CA SER A 218 -3.04 6.99 12.94
C SER A 218 -3.55 7.62 11.63
N MET A 219 -4.86 7.90 11.53
CA MET A 219 -5.41 8.59 10.35
C MET A 219 -4.81 9.98 10.13
N ALA A 220 -4.60 10.75 11.21
CA ALA A 220 -3.97 12.06 11.13
C ALA A 220 -2.52 11.97 10.64
N PHE A 221 -1.74 11.00 11.15
CA PHE A 221 -0.37 10.75 10.70
C PHE A 221 -0.31 10.42 9.20
N ILE A 222 -1.26 9.64 8.70
CA ILE A 222 -1.36 9.32 7.28
C ILE A 222 -1.61 10.58 6.45
N ALA A 223 -2.54 11.43 6.88
CA ALA A 223 -2.81 12.69 6.20
C ALA A 223 -1.57 13.60 6.17
N VAL A 224 -0.81 13.64 7.28
CA VAL A 224 0.48 14.35 7.35
C VAL A 224 1.49 13.76 6.37
N ILE A 225 1.64 12.43 6.31
CA ILE A 225 2.54 11.76 5.37
C ILE A 225 2.20 12.12 3.91
N VAL A 226 0.92 12.06 3.53
CA VAL A 226 0.45 12.43 2.19
C VAL A 226 0.74 13.91 1.91
N ALA A 227 0.42 14.80 2.86
CA ALA A 227 0.63 16.23 2.70
C ALA A 227 2.12 16.60 2.59
N ALA A 228 2.97 15.99 3.42
CA ALA A 228 4.41 16.20 3.44
C ALA A 228 5.08 15.64 2.19
N THR A 229 4.76 14.40 1.81
CA THR A 229 5.33 13.75 0.63
C THR A 229 4.98 14.51 -0.65
N SER A 230 3.73 14.91 -0.82
CA SER A 230 3.30 15.74 -1.96
C SER A 230 3.97 17.12 -1.98
N ALA A 231 4.22 17.74 -0.81
CA ALA A 231 4.95 19.00 -0.71
C ALA A 231 6.43 18.82 -1.09
N LEU A 232 7.08 17.78 -0.57
CA LEU A 232 8.48 17.48 -0.87
C LEU A 232 8.69 17.20 -2.36
N ALA A 233 7.80 16.41 -2.98
CA ALA A 233 7.86 16.15 -4.42
C ALA A 233 7.70 17.44 -5.25
N ALA A 234 6.82 18.36 -4.83
CA ALA A 234 6.64 19.65 -5.51
C ALA A 234 7.89 20.54 -5.38
N ARG A 235 8.46 20.64 -4.18
CA ARG A 235 9.68 21.43 -3.91
C ARG A 235 10.91 20.87 -4.62
N TRP A 236 11.02 19.54 -4.69
CA TRP A 236 12.05 18.86 -5.49
C TRP A 236 11.98 19.29 -6.95
N ARG A 237 10.78 19.23 -7.55
CA ARG A 237 10.57 19.64 -8.95
C ARG A 237 10.91 21.10 -9.20
N GLN A 238 10.64 21.97 -8.23
CA GLN A 238 10.98 23.40 -8.28
C GLN A 238 12.49 23.67 -8.11
N GLY A 239 13.31 22.64 -7.85
CA GLY A 239 14.74 22.79 -7.65
C GLY A 239 15.14 23.33 -6.27
N GLU A 240 14.17 23.62 -5.39
CA GLU A 240 14.43 24.17 -4.07
C GLU A 240 15.29 23.25 -3.19
N LEU A 241 15.14 21.94 -3.37
CA LEU A 241 15.89 20.94 -2.61
C LEU A 241 17.26 20.62 -3.24
N ALA A 242 17.47 20.94 -4.51
CA ALA A 242 18.76 20.73 -5.19
C ALA A 242 19.76 21.87 -4.89
N LEU A 243 19.28 23.09 -4.66
CA LEU A 243 20.11 24.28 -4.40
C LEU A 243 20.86 24.26 -3.06
N HIS A 244 20.41 23.45 -2.09
CA HIS A 244 21.11 23.30 -0.81
C HIS A 244 22.26 22.30 -0.85
N ALA A 245 22.29 21.36 -1.81
CA ALA A 245 23.39 20.41 -1.95
C ALA A 245 24.65 21.02 -2.60
N GLN A 246 24.50 22.15 -3.32
CA GLN A 246 25.61 22.84 -3.98
C GLN A 246 26.21 24.01 -3.17
N ARG A 247 25.61 24.41 -2.05
CA ARG A 247 26.12 25.48 -1.16
C ARG A 247 26.98 24.96 0.01
N GLY A 248 27.28 23.66 0.03
CA GLY A 248 28.10 23.00 1.06
C GLY A 248 29.43 22.44 0.53
N GLN A 249 29.85 22.86 -0.68
CA GLN A 249 31.20 22.67 -1.22
C GLN A 249 31.89 24.04 -1.29
#